data_AF-A0A2E0QUX1-F1
#
_entry.id   AF-A0A2E0QUX1-F1
#
_cell.length_a   1.000
_cell.length_b   1.000
_cell.length_c   1.000
_cell.angle_alpha   90.00
_cell.angle_beta   90.00
_cell.angle_gamma   90.00
#
_symmetry.space_group_name_H-M   'P 1'
#
loop_
_entity.id
_entity.type
_entity.pdbx_description
1 polymer ?
#
loop_
_entity_poly.entity_id
_entity_poly.type
_entity_poly.pdbx_seq_one_letter_code
_entity_poly.pdbx_strand_id
1 'polypeptide(L)'
;MDLPPLDPKAIPEPYPGLTYEELVAIIDAVLETEMSDDDVSFYLQTVELTLPGADVEELLFWPDQWFRDESMSEVDLNEFQIANYLLAWTRRMLPGSERITLPEIPTSKEATRN
;
A
#
# COMPACT_ATOMS: atom_id res chain seq x y z
N MET A 1 4.81 1.96 -15.56
CA MET A 1 3.33 1.90 -15.49
C MET A 1 2.84 3.33 -15.37
N ASP A 2 1.61 3.64 -15.79
CA ASP A 2 1.11 5.01 -15.66
C ASP A 2 0.41 5.19 -14.31
N LEU A 3 0.61 6.34 -13.66
CA LEU A 3 -0.15 6.72 -12.48
C LEU A 3 -1.64 6.82 -12.83
N PRO A 4 -2.54 6.51 -11.87
CA PRO A 4 -3.96 6.70 -12.10
C PRO A 4 -4.24 8.18 -12.39
N PRO A 5 -5.28 8.49 -13.19
CA PRO A 5 -5.61 9.85 -13.62
C PRO A 5 -6.25 10.69 -12.50
N LEU A 6 -5.53 10.84 -11.39
CA LEU A 6 -5.89 11.62 -10.22
C LEU A 6 -5.20 12.99 -10.29
N ASP A 7 -5.82 14.00 -9.67
CA ASP A 7 -5.21 15.32 -9.49
C ASP A 7 -4.66 15.42 -8.06
N PRO A 8 -3.32 15.41 -7.86
CA PRO A 8 -2.71 15.47 -6.53
C PRO A 8 -3.03 16.75 -5.73
N LYS A 9 -3.56 17.78 -6.41
CA LYS A 9 -3.99 19.04 -5.77
C LYS A 9 -5.43 19.00 -5.30
N ALA A 10 -6.18 17.94 -5.64
CA ALA A 10 -7.53 17.73 -5.16
C ALA A 10 -7.53 17.19 -3.72
N ILE A 11 -8.71 17.11 -3.13
CA ILE A 11 -8.89 16.40 -1.86
C ILE A 11 -8.82 14.90 -2.15
N PRO A 12 -8.03 14.10 -1.40
CA PRO A 12 -8.02 12.65 -1.54
C PRO A 12 -9.42 12.06 -1.33
N GLU A 13 -9.84 11.19 -2.23
CA GLU A 13 -11.11 10.46 -2.18
C GLU A 13 -10.87 8.98 -2.50
N PRO A 14 -11.72 8.05 -2.03
CA PRO A 14 -11.62 6.65 -2.45
C PRO A 14 -11.66 6.56 -3.98
N TYR A 15 -10.83 5.67 -4.55
CA TYR A 15 -10.77 5.40 -5.98
C TYR A 15 -11.26 3.98 -6.30
N PRO A 16 -12.58 3.75 -6.45
CA PRO A 16 -13.15 2.42 -6.69
C PRO A 16 -12.67 1.73 -7.96
N GLY A 17 -12.14 2.51 -8.91
CA GLY A 17 -11.60 2.04 -10.18
C GLY A 17 -10.14 1.57 -10.09
N LEU A 18 -9.50 1.64 -8.91
CA LEU A 18 -8.09 1.30 -8.73
C LEU A 18 -7.78 -0.08 -9.28
N THR A 19 -6.92 -0.11 -10.30
CA THR A 19 -6.37 -1.34 -10.86
C THR A 19 -5.10 -1.77 -10.15
N TYR A 20 -4.70 -3.02 -10.32
CA TYR A 20 -3.44 -3.51 -9.76
C TYR A 20 -2.24 -2.75 -10.34
N GLU A 21 -2.24 -2.47 -11.65
CA GLU A 21 -1.18 -1.72 -12.31
C GLU A 21 -1.06 -0.29 -11.77
N GLU A 22 -2.19 0.39 -11.52
CA GLU A 22 -2.18 1.73 -10.92
C GLU A 22 -1.72 1.71 -9.47
N LEU A 23 -2.09 0.70 -8.68
CA LEU A 23 -1.60 0.54 -7.31
C LEU A 23 -0.07 0.37 -7.31
N VAL A 24 0.45 -0.49 -8.18
CA VAL A 24 1.89 -0.71 -8.33
C VAL A 24 2.57 0.57 -8.80
N ALA A 25 2.01 1.28 -9.78
CA ALA A 25 2.55 2.56 -10.26
C ALA A 25 2.61 3.64 -9.16
N ILE A 26 1.60 3.71 -8.29
CA ILE A 26 1.62 4.62 -7.14
C ILE A 26 2.78 4.28 -6.21
N ILE A 27 2.92 3.01 -5.85
CA ILE A 27 3.98 2.57 -4.93
C ILE A 27 5.36 2.84 -5.53
N ASP A 28 5.55 2.48 -6.80
CA ASP A 28 6.78 2.74 -7.56
C ASP A 28 7.14 4.23 -7.54
N ALA A 29 6.20 5.11 -7.88
CA ALA A 29 6.42 6.55 -7.88
C ALA A 29 6.76 7.13 -6.48
N VAL A 30 6.16 6.58 -5.42
CA VAL A 30 6.48 6.96 -4.04
C VAL A 30 7.89 6.49 -3.65
N LEU A 31 8.30 5.29 -4.07
CA LEU A 31 9.63 4.75 -3.80
C LEU A 31 10.75 5.45 -4.58
N GLU A 32 10.50 5.87 -5.83
CA GLU A 32 11.50 6.54 -6.68
C GLU A 32 11.77 8.01 -6.25
N THR A 33 11.00 8.56 -5.30
CA THR A 33 11.18 9.90 -4.69
C THR A 33 11.12 11.09 -5.67
N GLU A 34 10.57 10.89 -6.87
CA GLU A 34 10.40 11.99 -7.86
C GLU A 34 9.23 12.93 -7.54
N MET A 35 8.44 12.58 -6.53
CA MET A 35 7.21 13.27 -6.12
C MET A 35 7.45 14.24 -4.97
N SER A 36 6.62 15.28 -4.88
CA SER A 36 6.63 16.15 -3.70
C SER A 36 5.96 15.44 -2.51
N ASP A 37 6.32 15.82 -1.28
CA ASP A 37 5.71 15.26 -0.06
C ASP A 37 4.18 15.40 -0.05
N ASP A 38 3.66 16.52 -0.60
CA ASP A 38 2.22 16.76 -0.72
C ASP A 38 1.57 15.76 -1.69
N ASP A 39 2.22 15.48 -2.83
CA ASP A 39 1.71 14.49 -3.80
C ASP A 39 1.79 13.08 -3.21
N VAL A 40 2.90 12.72 -2.55
CA VAL A 40 3.04 11.44 -1.84
C VAL A 40 1.90 11.27 -0.84
N SER A 41 1.68 12.28 0.02
CA SER A 41 0.60 12.25 1.01
C SER A 41 -0.77 12.08 0.34
N PHE A 42 -1.03 12.76 -0.77
CA PHE A 42 -2.28 12.62 -1.53
C PHE A 42 -2.50 11.17 -2.02
N TYR A 43 -1.50 10.56 -2.65
CA TYR A 43 -1.65 9.22 -3.20
C TYR A 43 -1.77 8.17 -2.10
N LEU A 44 -0.97 8.26 -1.03
CA LEU A 44 -1.06 7.34 0.10
C LEU A 44 -2.43 7.43 0.79
N GLN A 45 -2.95 8.64 1.01
CA GLN A 45 -4.30 8.82 1.55
C GLN A 45 -5.38 8.26 0.62
N THR A 46 -5.24 8.44 -0.70
CA THR A 46 -6.18 7.87 -1.68
C THR A 46 -6.19 6.35 -1.63
N VAL A 47 -5.02 5.72 -1.55
CA VAL A 47 -4.90 4.26 -1.41
C VAL A 47 -5.50 3.80 -0.08
N GLU A 48 -5.21 4.47 1.04
CA GLU A 48 -5.76 4.13 2.36
C GLU A 48 -7.29 4.26 2.40
N LEU A 49 -7.86 5.29 1.76
CA LEU A 49 -9.31 5.45 1.62
C LEU A 49 -9.95 4.35 0.73
N THR A 50 -9.19 3.82 -0.22
CA THR A 50 -9.64 2.76 -1.14
C THR A 50 -9.50 1.37 -0.52
N LEU A 51 -8.43 1.17 0.25
CA LEU A 51 -8.03 -0.06 0.94
C LEU A 51 -7.97 0.22 2.45
N PRO A 52 -9.12 0.40 3.12
CA PRO A 52 -9.13 0.83 4.52
C PRO A 52 -8.43 -0.18 5.43
N GLY A 53 -7.55 0.33 6.28
CA GLY A 53 -6.77 -0.46 7.24
C GLY A 53 -5.59 -1.18 6.60
N ALA A 54 -5.15 -0.74 5.41
CA ALA A 54 -3.95 -1.26 4.77
C ALA A 54 -2.68 -0.77 5.47
N ASP A 55 -2.75 0.36 6.19
CA ASP A 55 -1.63 1.03 6.85
C ASP A 55 -0.47 1.25 5.85
N VAL A 56 -0.77 1.87 4.70
CA VAL A 56 0.16 1.94 3.55
C VAL A 56 1.49 2.61 3.91
N GLU A 57 1.43 3.72 4.65
CA GLU A 57 2.61 4.45 5.14
C GLU A 57 3.49 3.57 6.04
N GLU A 58 2.86 2.77 6.91
CA GLU A 58 3.60 1.89 7.82
C GLU A 58 4.35 0.82 7.03
N LEU A 59 3.74 0.21 6.00
CA LEU A 59 4.44 -0.77 5.16
C LEU A 59 5.60 -0.16 4.36
N LEU A 60 5.43 1.07 3.86
CA LEU A 60 6.44 1.73 3.03
C LEU A 60 7.65 2.21 3.82
N PHE A 61 7.42 2.81 5.00
CA PHE A 61 8.48 3.47 5.76
C PHE A 61 8.96 2.69 6.98
N TRP A 62 8.12 1.79 7.51
CA TRP A 62 8.40 0.98 8.71
C TRP A 62 7.88 -0.47 8.55
N PRO A 63 8.38 -1.23 7.56
CA PRO A 63 7.93 -2.59 7.32
C PRO A 63 8.02 -3.49 8.56
N ASP A 64 9.03 -3.30 9.42
CA ASP A 64 9.13 -3.97 10.72
C ASP A 64 7.92 -3.74 11.63
N GLN A 65 7.38 -2.54 11.66
CA GLN A 65 6.18 -2.22 12.44
C GLN A 65 4.94 -2.85 11.80
N TRP A 66 4.83 -2.76 10.47
CA TRP A 66 3.70 -3.32 9.73
C TRP A 66 3.60 -4.84 9.90
N PHE A 67 4.74 -5.53 9.78
CA PHE A 67 4.86 -6.98 10.00
C PHE A 67 4.93 -7.37 11.48
N ARG A 68 5.25 -6.43 12.37
CA ARG A 68 5.60 -6.65 13.79
C ARG A 68 6.74 -7.66 13.95
N ASP A 69 7.74 -7.53 13.09
CA ASP A 69 8.90 -8.40 13.03
C ASP A 69 10.14 -7.53 12.83
N GLU A 70 10.98 -7.43 13.86
CA GLU A 70 12.22 -6.65 13.81
C GLU A 70 13.17 -7.12 12.71
N SER A 71 13.06 -8.39 12.27
CA SER A 71 13.85 -8.91 11.15
C SER A 71 13.44 -8.32 9.80
N MET A 72 12.28 -7.67 9.73
CA MET A 72 11.78 -6.95 8.55
C MET A 72 12.21 -5.49 8.51
N SER A 73 13.06 -5.02 9.42
CA SER A 73 13.50 -3.60 9.45
C SER A 73 14.34 -3.16 8.26
N GLU A 74 15.08 -4.09 7.65
CA GLU A 74 15.93 -3.84 6.48
C GLU A 74 15.48 -4.64 5.25
N VAL A 75 14.21 -5.05 5.21
CA VAL A 75 13.67 -5.79 4.07
C VAL A 75 13.53 -4.87 2.87
N ASP A 76 14.19 -5.23 1.77
CA ASP A 76 14.05 -4.54 0.49
C ASP A 76 12.82 -5.11 -0.24
N LEU A 77 11.70 -4.40 -0.14
CA LEU A 77 10.45 -4.76 -0.81
C LEU A 77 10.30 -3.95 -2.09
N ASN A 78 10.11 -4.66 -3.19
CA ASN A 78 9.71 -4.00 -4.43
C ASN A 78 8.22 -3.64 -4.44
N GLU A 79 7.85 -2.80 -5.38
CA GLU A 79 6.51 -2.26 -5.60
C GLU A 79 5.44 -3.35 -5.74
N PHE A 80 5.77 -4.46 -6.40
CA PHE A 80 4.84 -5.59 -6.56
C PHE A 80 4.60 -6.33 -5.24
N GLN A 81 5.65 -6.54 -4.44
CA GLN A 81 5.53 -7.18 -3.13
C GLN A 81 4.68 -6.33 -2.20
N ILE A 82 4.92 -5.02 -2.14
CA ILE A 82 4.14 -4.08 -1.33
C ILE A 82 2.67 -4.11 -1.78
N ALA A 83 2.39 -3.99 -3.08
CA ALA A 83 1.02 -4.03 -3.60
C ALA A 83 0.29 -5.33 -3.20
N ASN A 84 0.97 -6.47 -3.35
CA ASN A 84 0.41 -7.76 -2.98
C ASN A 84 0.19 -7.89 -1.47
N TYR A 85 1.08 -7.34 -0.63
CA TYR A 85 0.92 -7.32 0.83
C TYR A 85 -0.28 -6.47 1.26
N LEU A 86 -0.46 -5.28 0.70
CA LEU A 86 -1.61 -4.41 0.99
C LEU A 86 -2.94 -5.09 0.63
N LEU A 87 -3.00 -5.75 -0.54
CA LEU A 87 -4.20 -6.48 -0.98
C LEU A 87 -4.48 -7.70 -0.10
N ALA A 88 -3.46 -8.51 0.20
CA ALA A 88 -3.61 -9.67 1.07
C ALA A 88 -4.03 -9.27 2.49
N TRP A 89 -3.48 -8.16 3.01
CA TRP A 89 -3.81 -7.60 4.33
C TRP A 89 -5.29 -7.20 4.44
N THR A 90 -5.74 -6.41 3.46
CA THR A 90 -7.14 -5.95 3.38
C THR A 90 -8.11 -7.01 2.86
N ARG A 91 -7.62 -8.23 2.58
CA ARG A 91 -8.38 -9.34 1.95
C ARG A 91 -9.06 -8.93 0.64
N ARG A 92 -8.49 -7.94 -0.04
CA ARG A 92 -8.90 -7.47 -1.36
C ARG A 92 -8.15 -8.26 -2.42
N MET A 93 -8.75 -8.32 -3.61
CA MET A 93 -8.12 -8.90 -4.79
C MET A 93 -8.44 -7.98 -5.95
N LEU A 94 -7.40 -7.48 -6.62
CA LEU A 94 -7.55 -6.73 -7.86
C LEU A 94 -7.26 -7.69 -9.03
N PRO A 95 -7.95 -7.56 -10.18
CA PRO A 95 -7.59 -8.32 -11.37
C PRO A 95 -6.12 -8.09 -11.72
N GLY A 96 -5.36 -9.19 -11.89
CA GLY A 96 -3.93 -9.13 -12.18
C GLY A 96 -3.01 -9.23 -10.95
N SER A 97 -3.55 -9.10 -9.73
CA SER A 97 -2.73 -9.27 -8.51
C SER A 97 -2.42 -10.73 -8.23
N GLU A 98 -1.28 -10.98 -7.58
CA GLU A 98 -0.94 -12.33 -7.13
C GLU A 98 -1.64 -12.66 -5.82
N ARG A 99 -2.05 -13.94 -5.67
CA ARG A 99 -2.53 -14.44 -4.38
C ARG A 99 -1.34 -14.85 -3.55
N ILE A 100 -0.88 -13.95 -2.69
CA ILE A 100 0.15 -14.26 -1.71
C ILE A 100 -0.48 -14.63 -0.36
N THR A 101 0.22 -15.48 0.38
CA THR A 101 -0.10 -15.72 1.79
C THR A 101 0.76 -14.77 2.59
N LEU A 102 0.14 -13.95 3.44
CA LEU A 102 0.88 -13.11 4.38
C LEU A 102 1.72 -14.02 5.30
N PRO A 103 2.92 -13.59 5.73
CA PRO A 103 3.61 -14.24 6.85
C PRO A 103 2.68 -14.27 8.07
N GLU A 104 2.94 -15.18 9.03
CA GLU A 104 2.14 -15.25 10.25
C GLU A 104 2.24 -13.92 11.02
N ILE A 105 1.23 -13.08 10.88
CA ILE A 105 1.15 -11.82 11.62
C ILE A 105 0.72 -12.15 13.05
N PRO A 106 1.42 -11.63 14.07
CA PRO A 106 1.03 -11.83 15.46
C PRO A 106 -0.42 -11.45 15.72
N THR A 107 -1.14 -12.29 16.48
CA THR A 107 -2.58 -12.21 16.80
C THR A 107 -3.03 -10.84 17.35
N SER A 108 -2.09 -10.03 17.83
CA SER A 108 -2.30 -8.69 18.36
C SER A 108 -2.74 -7.64 17.33
N LYS A 109 -2.72 -7.93 16.01
CA LYS A 109 -3.29 -7.05 14.95
C LYS A 109 -4.64 -7.60 14.41
N GLU A 110 -5.03 -8.83 14.76
CA GLU A 110 -6.37 -9.36 14.43
C GLU A 110 -7.50 -8.61 15.14
N ALA A 111 -7.21 -8.00 16.30
CA ALA A 111 -8.19 -7.23 17.08
C ALA A 111 -8.56 -5.86 16.48
N THR A 112 -7.76 -5.33 15.55
CA THR A 112 -8.04 -4.08 14.83
C THR A 112 -8.67 -4.33 13.45
N ARG A 113 -8.89 -5.59 13.10
CA ARG A 113 -9.47 -6.08 11.85
C ARG A 113 -10.99 -5.91 11.87
N ASN A 114 -11.46 -4.68 12.05
CA ASN A 114 -12.89 -4.33 12.01
C ASN A 114 -13.40 -4.26 10.57
#